data_AF-A0AAN0VRF8-F1
#
_entry.id   AF-A0AAN0VRF8-F1
#
_cell.length_a   1.000
_cell.length_b   1.000
_cell.length_c   1.000
_cell.angle_alpha   90.00
_cell.angle_beta   90.00
_cell.angle_gamma   90.00
#
_symmetry.space_group_name_H-M   'P 1'
#
loop_
_entity.id
_entity.type
_entity.pdbx_description
1 polymer ?
#
loop_
_entity_poly.entity_id
_entity_poly.type
_entity_poly.pdbx_seq_one_letter_code
_entity_poly.pdbx_strand_id
1 'polypeptide(L)'
;MSIASDDAVRGDGGLMSLGKAFGFYVGAVVALIAGAVIAAVSKASIVYFVVYFACGIFLNRTVLRNLITFHPVYNTLHNVFSTKVRALLFWPISYLVLIGKIAVVRAI
;
A
#
# COMPACT_ATOMS: atom_id res chain seq x y z
N MET A 1 -17.33 16.31 34.40
CA MET A 1 -17.97 16.06 33.08
C MET A 1 -17.10 16.79 32.04
N SER A 2 -15.93 16.24 31.70
CA SER A 2 -15.66 15.36 30.54
C SER A 2 -15.98 16.02 29.19
N ILE A 3 -15.08 16.89 28.72
CA ILE A 3 -14.95 17.27 27.30
C ILE A 3 -13.50 17.12 26.81
N ALA A 4 -12.50 17.21 27.70
CA ALA A 4 -11.08 17.07 27.32
C ALA A 4 -10.62 15.61 27.07
N SER A 5 -11.40 14.60 27.46
CA SER A 5 -11.06 13.18 27.22
C SER A 5 -11.65 12.62 25.92
N ASP A 6 -12.65 13.27 25.32
CA ASP A 6 -13.29 12.77 24.10
C ASP A 6 -12.44 13.07 22.84
N ASP A 7 -11.57 14.07 22.91
CA ASP A 7 -10.60 14.38 21.85
C ASP A 7 -9.40 13.42 21.85
N ALA A 8 -9.13 12.74 22.96
CA ALA A 8 -8.12 11.69 23.05
C ALA A 8 -8.61 10.34 22.50
N VAL A 9 -9.94 10.15 22.40
CA VAL A 9 -10.58 8.94 21.84
C VAL A 9 -10.81 9.06 20.34
N ARG A 10 -10.83 10.28 19.79
CA ARG A 10 -10.80 10.49 18.34
C ARG A 10 -9.43 10.11 17.81
N GLY A 11 -9.30 8.84 17.42
CA GLY A 11 -8.14 8.27 16.75
C GLY A 11 -7.83 8.97 15.44
N ASP A 12 -7.24 10.16 15.53
CA ASP A 12 -6.55 10.87 14.47
C ASP A 12 -5.07 10.43 14.43
N GLY A 13 -4.84 9.14 14.70
CA GLY A 13 -3.53 8.54 14.62
C GLY A 13 -3.21 8.28 13.17
N GLY A 14 -2.65 9.27 12.47
CA GLY A 14 -1.68 9.14 11.36
C GLY A 14 -1.81 8.02 10.32
N LEU A 15 -2.98 7.38 10.18
CA LEU A 15 -3.22 6.18 9.41
C LEU A 15 -4.04 6.60 8.20
N MET A 16 -3.44 6.46 7.03
CA MET A 16 -4.09 6.77 5.76
C MET A 16 -5.47 6.11 5.71
N SER A 17 -6.53 6.91 5.50
CA SER A 17 -7.90 6.40 5.34
C SER A 17 -7.92 5.26 4.31
N LEU A 18 -8.65 4.18 4.61
CA LEU A 18 -8.76 2.99 3.75
C LEU A 18 -9.16 3.36 2.31
N GLY A 19 -10.03 4.36 2.15
CA GLY A 19 -10.42 4.89 0.85
C GLY A 19 -9.25 5.53 0.08
N LYS A 20 -8.34 6.23 0.76
CA LYS A 20 -7.12 6.80 0.14
C LYS A 20 -6.16 5.69 -0.28
N ALA A 21 -5.95 4.69 0.58
CA ALA A 21 -5.10 3.53 0.28
C ALA A 21 -5.62 2.74 -0.94
N PHE A 22 -6.94 2.53 -1.00
CA PHE A 22 -7.60 1.92 -2.14
C PHE A 22 -7.49 2.78 -3.41
N GLY A 23 -7.65 4.10 -3.29
CA GLY A 23 -7.43 5.02 -4.40
C GLY A 23 -6.01 4.93 -5.00
N PHE A 24 -4.98 4.88 -4.17
CA PHE A 24 -3.60 4.66 -4.64
C PHE A 24 -3.42 3.29 -5.29
N TYR A 25 -4.04 2.25 -4.75
CA TYR A 25 -4.00 0.90 -5.34
C TYR A 25 -4.64 0.88 -6.74
N VAL A 26 -5.86 1.43 -6.88
CA VAL A 26 -6.55 1.53 -8.18
C VAL A 26 -5.71 2.36 -9.16
N GLY A 27 -5.15 3.49 -8.73
CA GLY A 27 -4.27 4.31 -9.56
C GLY A 27 -3.04 3.55 -10.07
N ALA A 28 -2.41 2.74 -9.21
CA ALA A 28 -1.27 1.90 -9.59
C ALA A 28 -1.67 0.80 -10.59
N VAL A 29 -2.85 0.18 -10.45
CA VAL A 29 -3.37 -0.81 -11.41
C VAL A 29 -3.65 -0.16 -12.77
N VAL A 30 -4.28 1.02 -12.78
CA VAL A 30 -4.52 1.77 -14.02
C VAL A 30 -3.21 2.14 -14.72
N ALA A 31 -2.21 2.60 -13.95
CA ALA A 31 -0.89 2.89 -14.49
C ALA A 31 -0.22 1.64 -15.10
N LEU A 32 -0.36 0.47 -14.46
CA LEU A 32 0.13 -0.79 -15.00
C LEU A 32 -0.55 -1.17 -16.33
N ILE A 33 -1.88 -1.04 -16.40
CA ILE A 33 -2.64 -1.31 -17.63
C ILE A 33 -2.19 -0.36 -18.74
N ALA A 34 -2.08 0.94 -18.45
CA ALA A 34 -1.58 1.92 -19.40
C ALA A 34 -0.15 1.58 -19.88
N GLY A 35 0.74 1.21 -18.96
CA GLY A 35 2.08 0.75 -19.27
C GLY A 35 2.11 -0.50 -20.17
N ALA A 36 1.20 -1.45 -19.94
CA ALA A 36 1.06 -2.64 -20.78
C ALA A 36 0.58 -2.31 -22.20
N VAL A 37 -0.40 -1.41 -22.33
CA VAL A 37 -0.88 -0.92 -23.64
C VAL A 37 0.24 -0.21 -24.40
N ILE A 38 0.98 0.68 -23.73
CA ILE A 38 2.12 1.39 -24.33
C ILE A 38 3.20 0.40 -24.76
N ALA A 39 3.53 -0.59 -23.92
CA ALA A 39 4.52 -1.62 -24.25
C ALA A 39 4.09 -2.47 -25.46
N ALA A 40 2.81 -2.79 -25.59
CA ALA A 40 2.27 -3.53 -26.73
C ALA A 40 2.36 -2.72 -28.04
N VAL A 41 2.01 -1.43 -28.02
CA VAL A 41 2.06 -0.55 -29.20
C VAL A 41 3.50 -0.25 -29.62
N SER A 42 4.38 0.02 -28.67
CA SER A 42 5.78 0.38 -28.93
C SER A 42 6.71 -0.82 -29.14
N LYS A 43 6.24 -2.04 -28.91
CA LYS A 43 7.06 -3.28 -28.79
C LYS A 43 8.18 -3.18 -27.75
N ALA A 44 8.16 -2.15 -26.90
CA ALA A 44 9.15 -1.94 -25.85
C ALA A 44 8.67 -2.60 -24.56
N SER A 45 8.91 -3.91 -24.43
CA SER A 45 8.56 -4.70 -23.24
C SER A 45 9.18 -4.13 -21.96
N ILE A 46 10.30 -3.42 -22.05
CA ILE A 46 10.95 -2.75 -20.93
C ILE A 46 10.05 -1.72 -20.23
N VAL A 47 9.15 -1.06 -20.97
CA VAL A 47 8.22 -0.06 -20.40
C VAL A 47 7.31 -0.71 -19.37
N TYR A 48 6.81 -1.92 -19.65
CA TYR A 48 5.97 -2.67 -18.71
C TYR A 48 6.72 -2.97 -17.41
N PHE A 49 7.96 -3.43 -17.49
CA PHE A 49 8.77 -3.72 -16.31
C PHE A 49 9.08 -2.46 -15.50
N VAL A 50 9.43 -1.36 -16.17
CA VAL A 50 9.69 -0.07 -15.50
C VAL A 50 8.45 0.42 -14.77
N VAL A 51 7.28 0.38 -15.43
CA VAL A 51 6.01 0.78 -14.82
C VAL A 51 5.65 -0.14 -13.65
N TYR A 52 5.85 -1.45 -13.77
CA TYR A 52 5.59 -2.43 -12.72
C TYR A 52 6.39 -2.12 -11.44
N PHE A 53 7.72 -1.94 -11.58
CA PHE A 53 8.57 -1.63 -10.44
C PHE A 53 8.34 -0.23 -9.90
N ALA A 54 8.11 0.77 -10.75
CA ALA A 54 7.81 2.14 -10.32
C ALA A 54 6.53 2.19 -9.48
N CYS A 55 5.46 1.52 -9.91
CA CYS A 55 4.21 1.43 -9.15
C CYS A 55 4.39 0.70 -7.82
N GLY A 56 5.11 -0.44 -7.81
CA GLY A 56 5.38 -1.18 -6.59
C GLY A 56 6.22 -0.37 -5.58
N ILE A 57 7.24 0.37 -6.03
CA ILE A 57 8.05 1.27 -5.19
C ILE A 57 7.18 2.40 -4.63
N PHE A 58 6.35 3.00 -5.48
CA PHE A 58 5.44 4.09 -5.09
C PHE A 58 4.49 3.64 -3.98
N LEU A 59 3.84 2.48 -4.14
CA LEU A 59 2.95 1.92 -3.12
C LEU A 59 3.70 1.59 -1.83
N ASN A 60 4.92 1.03 -1.92
CA ASN A 60 5.73 0.74 -0.74
C ASN A 60 6.12 1.99 0.06
N ARG A 61 6.31 3.11 -0.63
CA ARG A 61 6.68 4.38 0.02
C ARG A 61 5.47 5.11 0.59
N THR A 62 4.32 5.04 -0.07
CA THR A 62 3.11 5.81 0.29
C THR A 62 2.14 4.98 1.13
N VAL A 63 1.75 3.81 0.66
CA VAL A 63 0.73 2.97 1.30
C VAL A 63 1.38 2.16 2.44
N LEU A 64 2.41 1.35 2.16
CA LEU A 64 2.99 0.49 3.20
C LEU A 64 3.56 1.26 4.40
N ARG A 65 4.19 2.41 4.15
CA ARG A 65 4.75 3.28 5.21
C ARG A 65 3.66 3.88 6.11
N ASN A 66 2.50 4.18 5.55
CA ASN A 66 1.42 4.87 6.27
C ASN A 66 0.36 3.92 6.83
N LEU A 67 0.32 2.65 6.39
CA LEU A 67 -0.62 1.65 6.90
C LEU A 67 0.01 0.67 7.90
N ILE A 68 1.32 0.44 7.85
CA ILE A 68 1.99 -0.50 8.76
C ILE A 68 2.91 0.25 9.71
N THR A 69 2.51 0.30 10.98
CA THR A 69 3.43 0.58 12.08
C THR A 69 3.99 -0.74 12.57
N PHE A 70 5.28 -0.99 12.34
CA PHE A 70 5.93 -2.19 12.83
C PHE A 70 5.99 -2.15 14.36
N HIS A 71 5.46 -3.19 15.01
CA HIS A 71 5.56 -3.32 16.45
C HIS A 71 7.04 -3.51 16.85
N PRO A 72 7.55 -2.82 17.90
CA PRO A 72 8.98 -2.80 18.25
C PRO A 72 9.58 -4.21 18.46
N VAL A 73 8.79 -5.16 18.96
CA VAL A 73 9.19 -6.57 19.17
C VAL A 73 9.43 -7.33 17.85
N TYR A 74 8.68 -7.02 16.79
CA TYR A 74 8.77 -7.67 15.47
C TYR A 74 9.49 -6.81 14.43
N ASN A 75 10.09 -5.71 14.87
CA ASN A 75 10.83 -4.76 14.04
C ASN A 75 12.27 -5.26 13.78
N THR A 76 12.40 -6.52 13.38
CA THR A 76 13.69 -7.03 12.88
C THR A 76 13.88 -6.55 11.45
N LEU A 77 15.12 -6.17 11.10
CA LEU A 77 15.47 -5.78 9.74
C LEU A 77 15.02 -6.82 8.71
N HIS A 78 15.13 -8.10 9.07
CA HIS A 78 14.68 -9.21 8.25
C HIS A 78 13.16 -9.16 7.96
N ASN A 79 12.34 -8.97 8.99
CA ASN A 79 10.89 -8.98 8.85
C ASN A 79 10.37 -7.77 8.06
N VAL A 80 10.97 -6.60 8.32
CA VAL A 80 10.65 -5.36 7.59
C VAL A 80 11.05 -5.48 6.11
N PHE A 81 12.25 -5.99 5.83
CA PHE A 81 12.73 -6.16 4.46
C PHE A 81 11.91 -7.20 3.70
N SER A 82 11.67 -8.37 4.29
CA SER A 82 10.84 -9.43 3.68
C SER A 82 9.44 -8.92 3.33
N THR A 83 8.82 -8.14 4.23
CA THR A 83 7.52 -7.51 4.00
C THR A 83 7.58 -6.51 2.84
N LYS A 84 8.58 -5.62 2.81
CA LYS A 84 8.75 -4.65 1.72
C LYS A 84 9.02 -5.32 0.38
N VAL A 85 9.86 -6.35 0.34
CA VAL A 85 10.18 -7.08 -0.89
C VAL A 85 8.98 -7.85 -1.41
N ARG A 86 8.23 -8.55 -0.55
CA ARG A 86 6.97 -9.20 -0.95
C ARG A 86 5.96 -8.19 -1.45
N ALA A 87 5.78 -7.08 -0.74
CA ALA A 87 4.88 -6.01 -1.14
C ALA A 87 5.31 -5.33 -2.45
N LEU A 88 6.60 -5.31 -2.79
CA LEU A 88 7.10 -4.82 -4.07
C LEU A 88 6.87 -5.82 -5.21
N LEU A 89 7.32 -7.06 -5.02
CA LEU A 89 7.32 -8.10 -6.05
C LEU A 89 5.91 -8.59 -6.37
N PHE A 90 5.05 -8.67 -5.36
CA PHE A 90 3.67 -9.13 -5.48
C PHE A 90 2.70 -8.02 -5.12
N TRP A 91 3.01 -6.78 -5.48
CA TRP A 91 2.19 -5.62 -5.13
C TRP A 91 0.71 -5.76 -5.53
N PRO A 92 0.32 -6.35 -6.68
CA PRO A 92 -1.09 -6.43 -7.07
C PRO A 92 -1.92 -7.24 -6.06
N ILE A 93 -1.33 -8.30 -5.51
CA ILE A 93 -2.01 -9.22 -4.57
C ILE A 93 -1.79 -8.75 -3.12
N SER A 94 -0.56 -8.38 -2.77
CA SER A 94 -0.18 -8.02 -1.40
C SER A 94 -0.99 -6.85 -0.87
N TYR A 95 -1.18 -5.81 -1.68
CA TYR A 95 -1.97 -4.63 -1.29
C TYR A 95 -3.46 -4.93 -1.22
N LEU A 96 -3.98 -5.77 -2.10
CA LEU A 96 -5.38 -6.21 -2.05
C LEU A 96 -5.67 -6.96 -0.74
N VAL A 97 -4.78 -7.88 -0.36
CA VAL A 97 -4.87 -8.60 0.93
C VAL A 97 -4.75 -7.65 2.11
N LEU A 98 -3.84 -6.66 2.05
CA LEU A 98 -3.66 -5.67 3.11
C LEU A 98 -4.92 -4.83 3.34
N ILE A 99 -5.50 -4.31 2.25
CA ILE A 99 -6.74 -3.53 2.31
C ILE A 99 -7.89 -4.40 2.82
N GLY A 100 -8.00 -5.64 2.33
CA GLY A 100 -9.01 -6.59 2.79
C GLY A 100 -8.91 -6.92 4.28
N LYS A 101 -7.70 -7.16 4.80
CA LYS A 101 -7.47 -7.39 6.23
C LYS A 101 -7.93 -6.21 7.08
N ILE A 102 -7.62 -4.98 6.66
CA ILE A 102 -8.01 -3.77 7.40
C ILE A 102 -9.52 -3.54 7.30
N ALA A 103 -10.13 -3.83 6.15
CA ALA A 103 -11.57 -3.74 5.98
C ALA A 103 -12.31 -4.70 6.93
N VAL A 104 -11.83 -5.94 7.07
CA VAL A 104 -12.41 -6.92 8.01
C VAL A 104 -12.23 -6.46 9.46
N VAL A 105 -11.05 -6.00 9.84
CA VAL A 105 -10.78 -5.49 11.21
C VAL A 105 -11.65 -4.27 11.55
N ARG A 106 -12.00 -3.43 10.57
CA ARG A 106 -12.90 -2.28 10.78
C ARG A 106 -14.39 -2.63 10.76
N ALA A 107 -14.77 -3.76 10.17
CA ALA A 107 -16.16 -4.17 10.05
C ALA A 107 -16.68 -4.95 11.28
N ILE A 108 -15.75 -5.48 12.08
CA ILE A 108 -15.99 -6.17 13.36
C ILE A 108 -15.82 -5.13 14.48
#